data_AF-A0ABD5F2E3-F1
#
_entry.id   AF-A0ABD5F2E3-F1
#
_cell.length_a   1.000
_cell.length_b   1.000
_cell.length_c   1.000
_cell.angle_alpha   90.00
_cell.angle_beta   90.00
_cell.angle_gamma   90.00
#
_symmetry.space_group_name_H-M   'P 1'
#
loop_
_entity.id
_entity.type
_entity.pdbx_description
1 polymer ?
#
loop_
_entity_poly.entity_id
_entity_poly.type
_entity_poly.pdbx_seq_one_letter_code
_entity_poly.pdbx_strand_id
1 'polypeptide(L)'
;TLLQTAVGDAGGASADSAQAMLVTLWNVAMAGGGIVGGILLDTLGSGSFPWAVVLLLLPVIAVVLYARRAGFPARRPVAAPAGDADPTA
;
A
#
# COMPACT_ATOMS: atom_id res chain seq x y z
N THR A 1 2.95 -6.38 11.67
CA THR A 1 1.67 -6.99 11.27
C THR A 1 0.63 -5.97 10.84
N LEU A 2 0.58 -4.73 11.36
CA LEU A 2 -0.42 -3.72 10.97
C LEU A 2 -0.64 -3.53 9.46
N LEU A 3 0.44 -3.45 8.67
CA LEU A 3 0.35 -3.32 7.21
C LEU A 3 -0.13 -4.60 6.53
N GLN A 4 0.34 -5.75 7.02
CA GLN A 4 -0.10 -7.06 6.53
C GLN A 4 -1.59 -7.27 6.83
N THR A 5 -2.06 -6.95 8.04
CA THR A 5 -3.50 -7.04 8.37
C THR A 5 -4.32 -6.12 7.47
N ALA A 6 -3.91 -4.86 7.32
CA ALA A 6 -4.62 -3.92 6.46
C ALA A 6 -4.67 -4.36 4.99
N VAL A 7 -3.59 -4.93 4.44
CA VAL A 7 -3.58 -5.41 3.04
C VAL A 7 -4.38 -6.70 2.87
N GLY A 8 -4.40 -7.57 3.89
CA GLY A 8 -5.25 -8.76 3.90
C GLY A 8 -6.73 -8.40 3.93
N ASP A 9 -7.10 -7.47 4.81
CA ASP A 9 -8.47 -6.95 4.92
C ASP A 9 -8.91 -6.25 3.62
N ALA A 10 -8.01 -5.45 3.01
CA ALA A 10 -8.27 -4.80 1.73
C ALA A 10 -8.35 -5.78 0.54
N GLY A 11 -7.63 -6.90 0.61
CA GLY A 11 -7.62 -7.94 -0.42
C GLY A 11 -8.88 -8.81 -0.43
N GLY A 12 -9.61 -8.93 0.69
CA GLY A 12 -10.82 -9.74 0.77
C GLY A 12 -10.59 -11.18 0.28
N ALA A 13 -11.33 -11.60 -0.75
CA ALA A 13 -11.19 -12.92 -1.37
C ALA A 13 -9.82 -13.18 -2.05
N SER A 14 -9.00 -12.15 -2.27
CA SER A 14 -7.66 -12.24 -2.86
C SER A 14 -6.55 -11.82 -1.88
N ALA A 15 -6.77 -11.98 -0.58
CA ALA A 15 -5.81 -11.64 0.48
C ALA A 15 -4.41 -12.26 0.25
N ASP A 16 -4.33 -13.54 -0.14
CA ASP A 16 -3.03 -14.22 -0.38
C ASP A 16 -2.24 -13.57 -1.52
N SER A 17 -2.93 -13.17 -2.59
CA SER A 17 -2.31 -12.44 -3.70
C SER A 17 -1.83 -11.05 -3.26
N ALA A 18 -2.63 -10.35 -2.44
CA ALA A 18 -2.27 -9.04 -1.91
C ALA A 18 -1.04 -9.11 -0.98
N GLN A 19 -0.95 -10.13 -0.13
CA GLN A 19 0.24 -10.39 0.70
C GLN A 19 1.48 -10.69 -0.15
N ALA A 20 1.35 -11.55 -1.16
CA ALA A 20 2.46 -11.88 -2.04
C ALA A 20 2.99 -10.63 -2.75
N MET A 21 2.09 -9.80 -3.30
CA MET A 21 2.45 -8.52 -3.91
C MET A 21 3.11 -7.58 -2.91
N LEU A 22 2.64 -7.49 -1.67
CA LEU A 22 3.24 -6.66 -0.63
C LEU A 22 4.69 -7.08 -0.33
N VAL A 23 4.94 -8.38 -0.17
CA VAL A 23 6.28 -8.91 0.05
C VAL A 23 7.18 -8.66 -1.15
N THR A 24 6.70 -8.93 -2.36
CA THR A 24 7.46 -8.67 -3.59
C THR A 24 7.79 -7.19 -3.74
N LEU A 25 6.82 -6.30 -3.54
CA LEU A 25 7.03 -4.85 -3.64
C LEU A 25 8.04 -4.36 -2.61
N TRP A 26 7.95 -4.87 -1.38
CA TRP A 26 8.92 -4.55 -0.32
C TRP A 26 10.34 -4.97 -0.68
N ASN A 27 10.52 -6.20 -1.17
CA ASN A 27 11.82 -6.72 -1.61
C ASN A 27 12.40 -5.88 -2.76
N VAL A 28 11.58 -5.54 -3.75
CA VAL A 28 12.00 -4.69 -4.88
C VAL A 28 12.37 -3.29 -4.40
N ALA A 29 11.60 -2.70 -3.49
CA ALA A 29 11.89 -1.38 -2.94
C ALA A 29 13.23 -1.35 -2.18
N MET A 30 13.52 -2.37 -1.38
CA MET A 30 14.80 -2.49 -0.66
C MET A 30 15.99 -2.68 -1.61
N ALA A 31 15.88 -3.60 -2.59
CA ALA A 31 16.94 -3.84 -3.57
C ALA A 31 17.17 -2.61 -4.46
N GLY A 32 16.09 -2.05 -5.01
CA GLY A 32 16.13 -0.86 -5.85
C GLY A 32 16.66 0.37 -5.10
N GLY A 33 16.19 0.59 -3.87
CA GLY A 33 16.66 1.68 -3.02
C GLY A 33 18.15 1.58 -2.68
N GLY A 34 18.66 0.37 -2.42
CA GLY A 34 20.08 0.13 -2.20
C GLY A 34 20.93 0.43 -3.43
N ILE A 35 20.50 -0.02 -4.61
CA ILE A 35 21.22 0.23 -5.88
C ILE A 35 21.22 1.73 -6.21
N VAL A 36 20.05 2.36 -6.21
CA VAL A 36 19.90 3.79 -6.53
C VAL A 36 20.63 4.65 -5.50
N GLY A 37 20.52 4.33 -4.21
CA GLY A 37 21.23 5.02 -3.14
C GLY A 37 22.74 4.85 -3.21
N GLY A 38 23.23 3.67 -3.59
CA GLY A 38 24.65 3.41 -3.82
C GLY A 38 25.22 4.24 -4.97
N ILE A 39 24.53 4.27 -6.11
CA ILE A 39 24.92 5.09 -7.27
C ILE A 39 24.89 6.58 -6.90
N LEU A 40 23.86 7.03 -6.18
CA LEU A 40 23.74 8.41 -5.75
C LEU A 40 24.87 8.82 -4.79
N LEU A 41 25.22 7.94 -3.85
CA LEU A 41 26.32 8.18 -2.91
C LEU A 41 27.68 8.23 -3.63
N ASP A 42 27.92 7.34 -4.59
CA ASP A 42 29.16 7.29 -5.38
C ASP A 42 29.34 8.52 -6.26
N THR A 43 28.25 9.02 -6.88
CA THR A 43 28.30 10.11 -7.87
C THR A 43 28.17 11.50 -7.27
N LEU A 44 27.30 11.69 -6.27
CA LEU A 44 26.89 13.00 -5.74
C LEU A 44 27.18 13.16 -4.24
N GLY A 45 27.69 12.11 -3.58
CA GLY A 45 28.02 12.14 -2.16
C GLY A 45 26.79 12.19 -1.24
N SER A 46 27.04 12.27 0.07
CA SER A 46 25.99 12.21 1.10
C SER A 46 25.04 13.41 1.13
N GLY A 47 25.47 14.57 0.61
CA GLY A 47 24.66 15.79 0.54
C GLY A 47 23.45 15.70 -0.42
N SER A 48 23.41 14.68 -1.27
CA SER A 48 22.34 14.43 -2.24
C SER A 48 21.08 13.78 -1.63
N PHE A 49 21.24 13.04 -0.52
CA PHE A 49 20.17 12.25 0.09
C PHE A 49 18.94 13.07 0.52
N PRO A 50 19.07 14.25 1.16
CA PRO A 50 17.91 15.06 1.54
C PRO A 50 17.04 15.41 0.32
N TRP A 51 17.67 15.78 -0.79
CA TRP A 51 16.96 16.12 -2.03
C TRP A 51 16.37 14.90 -2.73
N ALA A 52 17.12 13.80 -2.79
CA ALA A 52 16.63 12.55 -3.38
C ALA A 52 15.41 12.01 -2.63
N VAL A 53 15.40 12.09 -1.30
CA VAL A 53 14.24 11.70 -0.48
C VAL A 53 13.04 12.59 -0.79
N VAL A 54 13.22 13.91 -0.90
CA VAL A 54 12.12 14.83 -1.27
C VAL A 54 11.56 14.48 -2.64
N LEU A 55 12.41 14.24 -3.63
CA LEU A 55 11.99 13.84 -4.97
C LEU A 55 11.26 12.49 -4.97
N LEU A 56 11.72 11.52 -4.18
CA LEU A 56 11.07 10.22 -4.02
C LEU A 56 9.72 10.33 -3.29
N LEU A 57 9.57 11.31 -2.39
CA LEU A 57 8.34 11.53 -1.64
C LEU A 57 7.18 12.03 -2.52
N LEU A 58 7.48 12.81 -3.57
CA LEU A 58 6.48 13.36 -4.49
C LEU A 58 5.58 12.28 -5.12
N PRO A 59 6.12 11.23 -5.79
CA PRO A 59 5.28 10.17 -6.34
C PRO A 59 4.58 9.35 -5.24
N VAL A 60 5.21 9.15 -4.07
CA VAL A 60 4.57 8.48 -2.92
C VAL A 60 3.30 9.23 -2.49
N ILE A 61 3.40 10.55 -2.33
CA ILE A 61 2.25 11.40 -1.97
C ILE A 61 1.17 11.30 -3.05
N ALA A 62 1.54 11.38 -4.34
CA ALA A 62 0.57 11.27 -5.43
C ALA A 62 -0.20 9.94 -5.38
N VAL A 63 0.51 8.82 -5.17
CA VAL A 63 -0.11 7.49 -5.03
C VAL A 63 -1.03 7.42 -3.81
N VAL A 64 -0.59 7.92 -2.66
CA VAL A 64 -1.40 7.96 -1.44
C VAL A 64 -2.68 8.79 -1.64
N LEU A 65 -2.57 9.95 -2.26
CA LEU A 65 -3.71 10.83 -2.53
C LEU A 65 -4.69 10.21 -3.52
N TYR A 66 -4.22 9.46 -4.51
CA TYR A 66 -5.07 8.73 -5.45
C TYR A 66 -5.76 7.53 -4.78
N ALA A 67 -4.99 6.71 -4.08
CA ALA A 67 -5.45 5.46 -3.46
C ALA A 67 -6.37 5.71 -2.25
N ARG A 68 -6.31 6.87 -1.59
CA ARG A 68 -7.16 7.17 -0.42
C ARG A 68 -8.65 7.02 -0.70
N ARG A 69 -9.08 7.27 -1.94
CA ARG A 69 -10.49 7.14 -2.35
C ARG A 69 -10.96 5.69 -2.40
N ALA A 70 -10.04 4.76 -2.69
CA ALA A 70 -10.31 3.32 -2.73
C ALA A 70 -10.09 2.65 -1.35
N GLY A 71 -9.09 3.10 -0.58
CA GLY A 71 -8.73 2.50 0.71
C GLY A 71 -9.55 2.98 1.92
N PHE A 72 -10.19 4.16 1.84
CA PHE A 72 -11.02 4.72 2.92
C PHE A 72 -12.38 5.22 2.40
N PRO A 73 -13.34 4.32 2.09
CA PRO A 73 -14.67 4.72 1.66
C PRO A 73 -15.37 5.54 2.77
N ALA A 74 -15.89 6.73 2.43
CA ALA A 74 -16.57 7.62 3.37
C ALA A 74 -17.89 7.05 3.92
N ARG A 75 -18.42 5.97 3.31
CA ARG A 75 -19.59 5.23 3.79
C ARG A 75 -19.25 3.75 3.85
N ARG A 76 -19.32 3.17 5.05
CA ARG A 76 -19.48 1.72 5.18
C ARG A 76 -20.87 1.38 4.65
N PRO A 77 -21.04 0.44 3.71
CA PRO A 77 -22.34 -0.08 3.37
C PRO A 77 -22.96 -0.61 4.68
N VAL A 78 -24.09 -0.03 5.10
CA VAL A 78 -24.90 -0.63 6.15
C VAL A 78 -25.34 -1.97 5.59
N ALA A 79 -24.87 -3.07 6.19
CA ALA A 79 -25.42 -4.37 5.90
C ALA A 79 -26.93 -4.28 6.15
N ALA A 80 -27.72 -4.48 5.09
CA ALA A 80 -29.16 -4.59 5.25
C ALA A 80 -29.43 -5.68 6.30
N PRO A 81 -30.33 -5.46 7.27
CA PRO A 81 -30.71 -6.51 8.20
C PRO A 81 -31.07 -7.73 7.36
N ALA A 82 -30.40 -8.85 7.65
CA ALA A 82 -30.72 -10.14 7.06
C ALA A 82 -32.19 -10.36 7.34
N GLY A 83 -33.02 -10.18 6.31
CA GLY A 83 -34.44 -10.48 6.40
C GLY A 83 -34.54 -11.92 6.85
N ASP A 84 -34.95 -12.09 8.10
CA ASP A 84 -36.08 -12.89 8.54
C ASP A 84 -36.78 -13.58 7.35
N ALA A 85 -36.09 -14.58 6.80
CA ALA A 85 -36.70 -15.61 5.98
C ALA A 85 -37.45 -16.50 6.95
N ASP A 86 -38.72 -16.15 7.14
CA ASP A 86 -39.75 -16.94 7.77
C ASP A 86 -39.69 -18.40 7.25
N PRO A 87 -39.43 -19.41 8.10
CA PRO A 87 -39.33 -20.80 7.68
C PRO A 87 -40.68 -21.52 7.50
N THR A 88 -41.81 -20.82 7.34
CA THR A 88 -43.12 -21.46 7.12
C THR A 88 -43.97 -20.80 6.03
N ALA A 89 -43.90 -21.32 4.79
CA ALA A 89 -44.97 -21.26 3.79
C ALA A 89 -44.93 -22.50 2.89
#